data_AF-A0A2P6SGN2-F1
#
_entry.id   AF-A0A2P6SGN2-F1
#
_cell.length_a   1.000
_cell.length_b   1.000
_cell.length_c   1.000
_cell.angle_alpha   90.00
_cell.angle_beta   90.00
_cell.angle_gamma   90.00
#
_symmetry.space_group_name_H-M   'P 1'
#
loop_
_entity.id
_entity.type
_entity.pdbx_description
1 polymer ?
#
loop_
_entity_poly.entity_id
_entity_poly.type
_entity_poly.pdbx_seq_one_letter_code
_entity_poly.pdbx_strand_id
1 'polypeptide(L)'
;MDADDETSGPMIDDEIYANGGEGEDEKRNRPIISGEPLDVEAYASLYSGRTKISRLLFIADHSRGNEAVELEALRMAYDEIKKGENTQWLRDVAQRIDGRLGPEYQMDLAWCESVDRRAEQKREKLENELNAYRTNLIKESIRMGYNDFGDFHYSHGQLGDAFKNYVRTRDYCTTSKHIVHMCMCSILVSIEMGQFTHVASYVSKAEQTPEALDTITVAKLRCAAGLALLEAKKYKLAARKFLETGHELGNHYNEVIAPQDIATYGGLCALASFDRTELKA
;
A
#
# COMPACT_ATOMS: atom_id res chain seq x y z
N MET A 1 13.37 -77.36 18.35
CA MET A 1 13.31 -75.90 18.16
C MET A 1 12.99 -75.72 16.69
N ASP A 2 11.73 -75.99 16.34
CA ASP A 2 10.60 -75.02 16.24
C ASP A 2 10.52 -74.61 14.76
N ALA A 3 9.50 -75.11 14.05
CA ALA A 3 8.20 -74.46 13.77
C ALA A 3 8.33 -73.59 12.49
N ASP A 4 7.61 -73.98 11.43
CA ASP A 4 6.46 -73.26 10.83
C ASP A 4 6.92 -71.97 10.10
N ASP A 5 6.48 -71.59 8.90
CA ASP A 5 5.11 -71.55 8.39
C ASP A 5 5.12 -71.16 6.89
N GLU A 6 3.91 -71.24 6.35
CA GLU A 6 3.36 -71.21 5.00
C GLU A 6 3.62 -70.02 4.07
N THR A 7 3.41 -70.37 2.80
CA THR A 7 2.96 -69.62 1.62
C THR A 7 2.31 -68.23 1.78
N SER A 8 2.59 -67.35 0.80
CA SER A 8 1.63 -66.75 -0.17
C SER A 8 1.81 -65.24 -0.44
N GLY A 9 1.66 -64.86 -1.72
CA GLY A 9 1.38 -63.49 -2.16
C GLY A 9 2.17 -63.04 -3.41
N PRO A 10 1.56 -62.91 -4.60
CA PRO A 10 2.14 -62.11 -5.68
C PRO A 10 1.92 -60.62 -5.38
N MET A 11 2.94 -59.80 -5.66
CA MET A 11 2.89 -58.35 -5.54
C MET A 11 1.82 -57.77 -6.47
N ILE A 12 0.89 -57.02 -5.89
CA ILE A 12 -0.09 -56.20 -6.60
C ILE A 12 0.61 -54.86 -6.88
N ASP A 13 0.90 -54.60 -8.15
CA ASP A 13 1.31 -53.28 -8.62
C ASP A 13 0.12 -52.31 -8.46
N ASP A 14 0.33 -51.27 -7.67
CA ASP A 14 -0.60 -50.14 -7.52
C ASP A 14 -0.60 -49.30 -8.82
N GLU A 15 -1.50 -49.63 -9.75
CA GLU A 15 -1.89 -48.72 -10.84
C GLU A 15 -2.72 -47.56 -10.26
N ILE A 16 -2.03 -46.52 -9.82
CA ILE A 16 -2.62 -45.21 -9.54
C ILE A 16 -3.08 -44.61 -10.86
N TYR A 17 -4.39 -44.48 -11.02
CA TYR A 17 -5.06 -43.76 -12.10
C TYR A 17 -4.53 -42.32 -12.22
N ALA A 18 -3.59 -42.11 -13.14
CA ALA A 18 -3.19 -40.79 -13.60
C ALA A 18 -4.30 -40.23 -14.51
N ASN A 19 -5.16 -39.38 -13.96
CA ASN A 19 -6.17 -38.65 -14.71
C ASN A 19 -5.70 -37.21 -14.93
N GLY A 20 -5.54 -36.82 -16.20
CA GLY A 20 -5.55 -35.41 -16.60
C GLY A 20 -4.47 -35.03 -17.59
N GLY A 21 -4.78 -35.17 -18.87
CA GLY A 21 -3.91 -34.83 -19.99
C GLY A 21 -3.48 -33.37 -20.05
N GLU A 22 -2.31 -33.20 -20.68
CA GLU A 22 -1.75 -31.95 -21.15
C GLU A 22 -2.74 -31.20 -22.06
N GLY A 23 -3.03 -29.93 -21.73
CA GLY A 23 -3.74 -29.02 -22.64
C GLY A 23 -4.84 -28.16 -22.04
N GLU A 24 -4.63 -27.47 -20.90
CA GLU A 24 -5.54 -26.39 -20.46
C GLU A 24 -4.80 -25.27 -19.68
N ASP A 25 -3.79 -24.62 -20.28
CA ASP A 25 -3.10 -23.49 -19.64
C ASP A 25 -3.76 -22.11 -19.89
N GLU A 26 -4.81 -22.01 -20.72
CA GLU A 26 -5.45 -20.70 -21.04
C GLU A 26 -6.74 -20.38 -20.25
N LYS A 27 -7.28 -21.32 -19.45
CA LYS A 27 -8.57 -21.11 -18.76
C LYS A 27 -8.48 -20.73 -17.28
N ARG A 28 -7.28 -20.64 -16.70
CA ARG A 28 -7.11 -20.52 -15.25
C ARG A 28 -7.35 -19.13 -14.65
N ASN A 29 -7.72 -18.13 -15.47
CA ASN A 29 -7.86 -16.74 -15.03
C ASN A 29 -9.20 -16.10 -15.40
N ARG A 30 -10.32 -16.81 -15.22
CA ARG A 30 -11.64 -16.15 -15.17
C ARG A 30 -11.95 -15.84 -13.71
N PRO A 31 -11.97 -14.55 -13.29
CA PRO A 31 -12.48 -14.21 -11.97
C PRO A 31 -13.94 -14.68 -11.90
N ILE A 32 -14.28 -15.41 -10.85
CA ILE A 32 -15.66 -15.73 -10.51
C ILE A 32 -16.29 -14.42 -10.04
N ILE A 33 -16.82 -13.62 -10.98
CA ILE A 33 -17.61 -12.43 -10.67
C ILE A 33 -19.02 -12.91 -10.36
N SER A 34 -19.18 -13.43 -9.15
CA SER A 34 -20.47 -13.64 -8.50
C SER A 34 -20.42 -12.83 -7.21
N GLY A 35 -20.81 -11.56 -7.31
CA GLY A 35 -20.88 -10.62 -6.19
C GLY A 35 -21.68 -9.41 -6.62
N GLU A 36 -22.32 -8.74 -5.66
CA GLU A 36 -23.00 -7.46 -5.88
C GLU A 36 -22.12 -6.50 -6.72
N PRO A 37 -22.72 -5.67 -7.58
CA PRO A 37 -21.97 -4.66 -8.33
C PRO A 37 -21.16 -3.79 -7.35
N LEU A 38 -19.86 -3.65 -7.61
CA LEU A 38 -18.96 -2.82 -6.81
C LEU A 38 -19.47 -1.37 -6.81
N ASP A 39 -19.79 -0.87 -5.62
CA ASP A 39 -20.01 0.56 -5.40
C ASP A 39 -18.66 1.26 -5.25
N VAL A 40 -18.24 1.94 -6.32
CA VAL A 40 -16.95 2.66 -6.40
C VAL A 40 -16.90 3.81 -5.40
N GLU A 41 -18.02 4.51 -5.18
CA GLU A 41 -18.07 5.66 -4.28
C GLU A 41 -17.92 5.23 -2.83
N ALA A 42 -18.70 4.23 -2.42
CA ALA A 42 -18.61 3.66 -1.08
C ALA A 42 -17.21 3.12 -0.82
N TYR A 43 -16.62 2.39 -1.78
CA TYR A 43 -15.26 1.87 -1.65
C TYR A 43 -14.20 2.99 -1.55
N ALA A 44 -14.25 3.98 -2.42
CA ALA A 44 -13.28 5.07 -2.44
C ALA A 44 -13.37 5.97 -1.19
N SER A 45 -14.55 6.07 -0.56
CA SER A 45 -14.75 6.83 0.68
C SER A 45 -13.99 6.27 1.88
N LEU A 46 -13.58 5.00 1.82
CA LEU A 46 -12.80 4.34 2.88
C LEU A 46 -11.34 4.83 2.94
N TYR A 47 -10.85 5.47 1.88
CA TYR A 47 -9.44 5.80 1.71
C TYR A 47 -9.22 7.30 1.54
N SER A 48 -8.00 7.75 1.83
CA SER A 48 -7.58 9.13 1.61
C SER A 48 -6.20 9.19 0.93
N GLY A 49 -5.79 10.39 0.50
CA GLY A 49 -4.46 10.59 -0.06
C GLY A 49 -4.18 9.80 -1.33
N ARG A 50 -2.92 9.39 -1.50
CA ARG A 50 -2.43 8.73 -2.72
C ARG A 50 -3.05 7.36 -2.94
N THR A 51 -3.23 6.57 -1.87
CA THR A 51 -3.82 5.22 -1.96
C THR A 51 -5.23 5.23 -2.56
N LYS A 52 -6.05 6.27 -2.28
CA LYS A 52 -7.38 6.42 -2.88
C LYS A 52 -7.30 6.51 -4.41
N ILE A 53 -6.41 7.36 -4.92
CA ILE A 53 -6.20 7.54 -6.36
C ILE A 53 -5.64 6.26 -6.98
N SER A 54 -4.61 5.67 -6.38
CA SER A 54 -4.00 4.42 -6.85
C SER A 54 -5.02 3.27 -6.94
N ARG A 55 -5.92 3.16 -5.96
CA ARG A 55 -6.98 2.15 -5.95
C ARG A 55 -8.07 2.42 -6.98
N LEU A 56 -8.47 3.68 -7.19
CA LEU A 56 -9.41 4.04 -8.26
C LEU A 56 -8.85 3.69 -9.64
N LEU A 57 -7.58 4.03 -9.89
CA LEU A 57 -6.89 3.67 -11.13
C LEU A 57 -6.79 2.14 -11.30
N PHE A 58 -6.50 1.42 -10.21
CA PHE A 58 -6.51 -0.05 -10.23
C PHE A 58 -7.89 -0.63 -10.59
N ILE A 59 -8.96 -0.09 -10.01
CA ILE A 59 -10.34 -0.49 -10.33
C ILE A 59 -10.62 -0.25 -11.81
N ALA A 60 -10.28 0.93 -12.35
CA ALA A 60 -10.46 1.23 -13.77
C ALA A 60 -9.74 0.20 -14.66
N ASP A 61 -8.47 -0.11 -14.37
CA ASP A 61 -7.66 -1.04 -15.15
C ASP A 61 -8.17 -2.50 -15.12
N HIS A 62 -8.94 -2.87 -14.08
CA HIS A 62 -9.40 -4.23 -13.85
C HIS A 62 -10.92 -4.43 -14.02
N SER A 63 -11.67 -3.40 -14.38
CA SER A 63 -13.13 -3.44 -14.59
C SER A 63 -13.53 -4.01 -15.96
N ARG A 64 -12.87 -5.10 -16.40
CA ARG A 64 -13.07 -5.68 -17.73
C ARG A 64 -14.54 -6.05 -17.96
N GLY A 65 -15.14 -5.42 -18.97
CA GLY A 65 -16.53 -5.66 -19.37
C GLY A 65 -17.59 -4.88 -18.57
N ASN A 66 -17.18 -3.99 -17.67
CA ASN A 66 -18.08 -3.07 -16.97
C ASN A 66 -17.60 -1.62 -17.14
N GLU A 67 -17.92 -1.03 -18.29
CA GLU A 67 -17.52 0.33 -18.66
C GLU A 67 -18.06 1.38 -17.69
N ALA A 68 -19.23 1.15 -17.08
CA ALA A 68 -19.79 2.07 -16.09
C ALA A 68 -18.89 2.20 -14.84
N VAL A 69 -18.37 1.07 -14.33
CA VAL A 69 -17.45 1.06 -13.18
C VAL A 69 -16.09 1.66 -13.56
N GLU A 70 -15.59 1.35 -14.76
CA GLU A 70 -14.34 1.93 -15.26
C GLU A 70 -14.43 3.46 -15.33
N LEU A 71 -15.45 3.98 -16.01
CA LEU A 71 -15.62 5.41 -16.21
C LEU A 71 -15.90 6.15 -14.90
N GLU A 72 -16.67 5.57 -13.99
CA GLU A 72 -16.90 6.16 -12.66
C GLU A 72 -15.62 6.22 -11.84
N ALA A 73 -14.80 5.16 -11.86
CA ALA A 73 -13.51 5.16 -11.16
C ALA A 73 -12.54 6.20 -11.74
N LEU A 74 -12.48 6.33 -13.07
CA LEU A 74 -11.67 7.36 -13.74
C LEU A 74 -12.16 8.78 -13.43
N ARG A 75 -13.48 9.00 -13.41
CA ARG A 75 -14.11 10.27 -13.05
C ARG A 75 -13.70 10.69 -11.63
N MET A 76 -13.88 9.79 -10.67
CA MET A 76 -13.51 10.03 -9.27
C MET A 76 -11.99 10.22 -9.10
N ALA A 77 -11.16 9.48 -9.84
CA ALA A 77 -9.71 9.64 -9.80
C ALA A 77 -9.30 11.03 -10.31
N TYR A 78 -9.86 11.48 -11.43
CA TYR A 78 -9.63 12.83 -11.97
C TYR A 78 -9.99 13.92 -10.95
N ASP A 79 -11.19 13.83 -10.36
CA ASP A 79 -11.67 14.79 -9.37
C ASP A 79 -10.77 14.83 -8.12
N GLU A 80 -10.27 13.69 -7.67
CA GLU A 80 -9.36 13.62 -6.52
C GLU A 80 -7.95 14.13 -6.86
N ILE A 81 -7.42 13.82 -8.04
CA ILE A 81 -6.12 14.31 -8.52
C ILE A 81 -6.11 15.84 -8.60
N LYS A 82 -7.21 16.44 -9.08
CA LYS A 82 -7.37 17.90 -9.18
C LYS A 82 -7.32 18.65 -7.85
N LYS A 83 -7.51 17.95 -6.72
CA LYS A 83 -7.34 18.51 -5.36
C LYS A 83 -5.88 18.56 -4.91
N GLY A 84 -5.00 17.82 -5.60
CA GLY A 84 -3.57 17.71 -5.29
C GLY A 84 -2.67 18.51 -6.23
N GLU A 85 -1.40 18.12 -6.27
CA GLU A 85 -0.33 18.80 -7.04
C GLU A 85 0.41 17.85 -7.98
N ASN A 86 -0.07 16.61 -8.17
CA ASN A 86 0.57 15.62 -9.04
C ASN A 86 0.07 15.76 -10.48
N THR A 87 0.78 16.56 -11.28
CA THR A 87 0.44 16.81 -12.69
C THR A 87 0.61 15.58 -13.57
N GLN A 88 1.52 14.66 -13.24
CA GLN A 88 1.72 13.43 -14.00
C GLN A 88 0.49 12.51 -13.93
N TRP A 89 -0.16 12.43 -12.77
CA TRP A 89 -1.40 11.67 -12.64
C TRP A 89 -2.55 12.29 -13.40
N LEU A 90 -2.66 13.62 -13.44
CA LEU A 90 -3.69 14.27 -14.26
C LEU A 90 -3.50 13.91 -15.73
N ARG A 91 -2.24 13.90 -16.19
CA ARG A 91 -1.92 13.54 -17.57
C ARG A 91 -2.33 12.11 -17.91
N ASP A 92 -1.99 11.17 -17.03
CA ASP A 92 -2.31 9.75 -17.17
C ASP A 92 -3.83 9.51 -17.14
N VAL A 93 -4.54 10.03 -16.14
CA VAL A 93 -6.00 9.80 -16.01
C VAL A 93 -6.78 10.42 -17.17
N ALA A 94 -6.43 11.63 -17.62
CA ALA A 94 -7.09 12.26 -18.76
C ALA A 94 -6.87 11.48 -20.06
N GLN A 95 -5.67 10.91 -20.24
CA GLN A 95 -5.38 10.01 -21.37
C GLN A 95 -6.21 8.73 -21.29
N ARG A 96 -6.36 8.13 -20.11
CA ARG A 96 -7.20 6.93 -19.93
C ARG A 96 -8.68 7.22 -20.18
N ILE A 97 -9.17 8.39 -19.79
CA ILE A 97 -10.56 8.82 -20.04
C ILE A 97 -10.83 8.94 -21.55
N ASP A 98 -9.87 9.46 -22.32
CA ASP A 98 -9.93 9.56 -23.79
C ASP A 98 -11.21 10.25 -24.30
N GLY A 99 -11.64 11.30 -23.59
CA GLY A 99 -12.83 12.09 -23.93
C GLY A 99 -14.18 11.41 -23.66
N ARG A 100 -14.22 10.16 -23.17
CA ARG A 100 -15.45 9.39 -22.92
C ARG A 100 -16.37 10.01 -21.84
N LEU A 101 -15.81 10.86 -20.98
CA LEU A 101 -16.55 11.55 -19.91
C LEU A 101 -16.93 13.00 -20.26
N GLY A 102 -16.62 13.49 -21.45
CA GLY A 102 -16.91 14.87 -21.85
C GLY A 102 -15.73 15.84 -21.70
N PRO A 103 -15.91 17.11 -22.12
CA PRO A 103 -14.85 18.11 -22.21
C PRO A 103 -14.25 18.52 -20.85
N GLU A 104 -15.02 18.44 -19.76
CA GLU A 104 -14.60 18.80 -18.41
C GLU A 104 -13.54 17.84 -17.82
N TYR A 105 -13.46 16.62 -18.35
CA TYR A 105 -12.53 15.57 -17.95
C TYR A 105 -11.33 15.43 -18.92
N GLN A 106 -11.11 16.43 -19.77
CA GLN A 106 -9.95 16.48 -20.65
C GLN A 106 -8.69 16.97 -19.93
N MET A 107 -7.55 16.86 -20.61
CA MET A 107 -6.29 17.40 -20.14
C MET A 107 -6.37 18.93 -19.92
N ASP A 108 -6.34 19.36 -18.67
CA ASP A 108 -6.25 20.77 -18.32
C ASP A 108 -4.79 21.24 -18.27
N LEU A 109 -4.29 21.70 -19.41
CA LEU A 109 -2.93 22.22 -19.56
C LEU A 109 -2.68 23.47 -18.69
N ALA A 110 -3.66 24.36 -18.59
CA ALA A 110 -3.52 25.59 -17.80
C ALA A 110 -3.37 25.30 -16.31
N TRP A 111 -4.10 24.31 -15.79
CA TRP A 111 -3.91 23.83 -14.42
C TRP A 111 -2.54 23.21 -14.23
N CYS A 112 -2.08 22.34 -15.15
CA CYS A 112 -0.74 21.74 -15.07
C CYS A 112 0.35 22.82 -15.00
N GLU A 113 0.34 23.77 -15.93
CA GLU A 113 1.30 24.88 -15.95
C GLU A 113 1.23 25.74 -14.68
N SER A 114 0.03 25.99 -14.16
CA SER A 114 -0.13 26.73 -12.90
C SER A 114 0.43 25.95 -11.70
N VAL A 115 0.23 24.64 -11.64
CA VAL A 115 0.77 23.79 -10.57
C VAL A 115 2.30 23.75 -10.69
N ASP A 116 2.84 23.46 -11.87
CA ASP A 116 4.28 23.37 -12.12
C ASP A 116 4.99 24.70 -11.78
N ARG A 117 4.40 25.85 -12.15
CA ARG A 117 4.94 27.17 -11.79
C ARG A 117 4.94 27.41 -10.28
N ARG A 118 3.88 27.03 -9.56
CA ARG A 118 3.83 27.14 -8.08
C ARG A 118 4.82 26.19 -7.42
N ALA A 119 4.99 24.99 -7.98
CA ALA A 119 5.93 23.99 -7.49
C ALA A 119 7.35 24.53 -7.53
N GLU A 120 7.76 25.16 -8.64
CA GLU A 120 9.11 25.70 -8.78
C GLU A 120 9.38 26.84 -7.78
N GLN A 121 8.43 27.77 -7.61
CA GLN A 121 8.55 28.83 -6.62
C GLN A 121 8.65 28.29 -5.18
N LYS A 122 7.85 27.25 -4.86
CA LYS A 122 7.89 26.61 -3.54
C LYS A 122 9.21 25.85 -3.34
N ARG A 123 9.73 25.20 -4.37
CA ARG A 123 11.01 24.49 -4.36
C ARG A 123 12.16 25.44 -4.04
N GLU A 124 12.27 26.57 -4.74
CA GLU A 124 13.29 27.59 -4.49
C GLU A 124 13.19 28.16 -3.07
N LYS A 125 11.97 28.41 -2.58
CA LYS A 125 11.74 28.88 -1.21
C LYS A 125 12.24 27.88 -0.17
N LEU A 126 11.84 26.60 -0.29
CA LEU A 126 12.26 25.54 0.62
C LEU A 126 13.78 25.35 0.60
N GLU A 127 14.41 25.49 -0.57
CA GLU A 127 15.87 25.38 -0.74
C GLU A 127 16.60 26.50 0.00
N ASN A 128 16.12 27.74 -0.15
CA ASN A 128 16.68 28.90 0.56
C ASN A 128 16.52 28.77 2.08
N GLU A 129 15.35 28.35 2.55
CA GLU A 129 15.08 28.12 3.98
C GLU A 129 15.97 27.03 4.56
N LEU A 130 16.07 25.87 3.90
CA LEU A 130 16.91 24.76 4.34
C LEU A 130 18.40 25.16 4.37
N ASN A 131 18.87 25.90 3.37
CA ASN A 131 20.24 26.41 3.35
C ASN A 131 20.51 27.37 4.51
N ALA A 132 19.57 28.27 4.82
CA ALA A 132 19.69 29.15 5.98
C ALA A 132 19.73 28.36 7.30
N TYR A 133 18.87 27.35 7.47
CA TYR A 133 18.87 26.50 8.67
C TYR A 133 20.19 25.72 8.82
N ARG A 134 20.75 25.24 7.72
CA ARG A 134 22.04 24.53 7.70
C ARG A 134 23.20 25.46 8.07
N THR A 135 23.22 26.69 7.55
CA THR A 135 24.22 27.71 7.92
C THR A 135 24.14 28.06 9.40
N ASN A 136 22.93 28.16 9.95
CA ASN A 136 22.70 28.49 11.36
C ASN A 136 22.83 27.29 12.31
N LEU A 137 23.00 26.08 11.77
CA LEU A 137 23.19 24.82 12.52
C LEU A 137 22.06 24.49 13.53
N ILE A 138 20.84 24.93 13.24
CA ILE A 138 19.68 24.67 14.10
C ILE A 138 19.08 23.30 13.73
N LYS A 139 19.44 22.25 14.50
CA LYS A 139 19.06 20.86 14.18
C LYS A 139 17.57 20.68 13.90
N GLU A 140 16.70 21.22 14.74
CA GLU A 140 15.25 21.05 14.57
C GLU A 140 14.72 21.73 13.30
N SER A 141 15.21 22.92 12.98
CA SER A 141 14.84 23.61 11.74
C SER A 141 15.36 22.87 10.50
N ILE A 142 16.56 22.28 10.56
CA ILE A 142 17.08 21.44 9.47
C ILE A 142 16.22 20.18 9.31
N ARG A 143 15.84 19.53 10.44
CA ARG A 143 14.96 18.36 10.44
C ARG A 143 13.62 18.67 9.79
N MET A 144 12.99 19.77 10.19
CA MET A 144 11.72 20.22 9.60
C MET A 144 11.88 20.58 8.12
N GLY A 145 12.95 21.28 7.73
CA GLY A 145 13.20 21.60 6.33
C GLY A 145 13.34 20.36 5.44
N TYR A 146 14.01 19.29 5.90
CA TYR A 146 14.03 18.02 5.16
C TYR A 146 12.66 17.32 5.16
N ASN A 147 11.89 17.41 6.23
CA ASN A 147 10.52 16.88 6.25
C ASN A 147 9.64 17.60 5.22
N ASP A 148 9.70 18.94 5.17
CA ASP A 148 8.91 19.76 4.25
C ASP A 148 9.30 19.49 2.78
N PHE A 149 10.58 19.23 2.50
CA PHE A 149 11.01 18.74 1.20
C PHE A 149 10.47 17.34 0.89
N GLY A 150 10.44 16.45 1.89
CA GLY A 150 9.79 15.14 1.77
C GLY A 150 8.33 15.26 1.37
N ASP A 151 7.57 16.09 2.09
CA ASP A 151 6.15 16.35 1.84
C ASP A 151 5.92 16.99 0.46
N PHE A 152 6.79 17.94 0.07
CA PHE A 152 6.77 18.55 -1.25
C PHE A 152 6.96 17.52 -2.37
N HIS A 153 8.00 16.70 -2.30
CA HIS A 153 8.23 15.69 -3.33
C HIS A 153 7.12 14.63 -3.35
N TYR A 154 6.57 14.27 -2.18
CA TYR A 154 5.45 13.34 -2.08
C TYR A 154 4.17 13.86 -2.75
N SER A 155 3.83 15.15 -2.55
CA SER A 155 2.64 15.77 -3.18
C SER A 155 2.76 15.86 -4.70
N HIS A 156 3.98 16.00 -5.22
CA HIS A 156 4.28 16.10 -6.66
C HIS A 156 4.59 14.73 -7.31
N GLY A 157 4.46 13.62 -6.57
CA GLY A 157 4.66 12.26 -7.11
C GLY A 157 6.12 11.82 -7.27
N GLN A 158 7.08 12.58 -6.74
CA GLN A 158 8.51 12.27 -6.77
C GLN A 158 8.90 11.40 -5.56
N LEU A 159 8.35 10.18 -5.49
CA LEU A 159 8.44 9.32 -4.30
C LEU A 159 9.89 8.98 -3.90
N GLY A 160 10.78 8.77 -4.87
CA GLY A 160 12.18 8.48 -4.59
C GLY A 160 12.89 9.62 -3.86
N ASP A 161 12.62 10.87 -4.24
CA ASP A 161 13.21 12.04 -3.59
C ASP A 161 12.51 12.37 -2.27
N ALA A 162 11.21 12.11 -2.15
CA ALA A 162 10.49 12.17 -0.89
C ALA A 162 11.13 11.24 0.15
N PHE A 163 11.36 9.97 -0.22
CA PHE A 163 12.00 8.98 0.64
C PHE A 163 13.41 9.42 1.08
N LYS A 164 14.25 9.90 0.16
CA LYS A 164 15.60 10.39 0.49
C LYS A 164 15.55 11.52 1.52
N ASN A 165 14.64 12.48 1.33
CA ASN A 165 14.49 13.62 2.24
C ASN A 165 13.98 13.21 3.62
N TYR A 166 12.97 12.34 3.71
CA TYR A 166 12.52 11.81 5.00
C TYR A 166 13.64 11.06 5.72
N VAL A 167 14.37 10.17 5.04
CA VAL A 167 15.47 9.42 5.69
C VAL A 167 16.61 10.36 6.12
N ARG A 168 16.83 11.47 5.41
CA ARG A 168 17.83 12.48 5.76
C ARG A 168 17.55 13.17 7.09
N THR A 169 16.30 13.21 7.56
CA THR A 169 15.96 13.78 8.87
C THR A 169 16.62 13.02 10.02
N ARG A 170 17.01 11.74 9.81
CA ARG A 170 17.66 10.87 10.81
C ARG A 170 18.80 11.55 11.53
N ASP A 171 19.67 12.24 10.80
CA ASP A 171 20.90 12.83 11.34
C ASP A 171 20.61 14.05 12.26
N TYR A 172 19.36 14.52 12.25
CA TYR A 172 18.87 15.68 12.99
C TYR A 172 17.78 15.31 14.03
N CYS A 173 17.44 14.02 14.18
CA CYS A 173 16.56 13.56 15.23
C CYS A 173 17.21 13.73 16.61
N THR A 174 16.47 14.31 17.55
CA THR A 174 16.91 14.55 18.94
C THR A 174 16.03 13.87 19.97
N THR A 175 14.88 13.34 19.55
CA THR A 175 13.92 12.62 20.41
C THR A 175 13.49 11.33 19.74
N SER A 176 13.05 10.36 20.55
CA SER A 176 12.41 9.13 20.09
C SER A 176 11.22 9.39 19.16
N LYS A 177 10.41 10.43 19.46
CA LYS A 177 9.30 10.85 18.60
C LYS A 177 9.74 11.26 17.19
N HIS A 178 10.90 11.92 17.05
CA HIS A 178 11.42 12.28 15.73
C HIS A 178 11.80 11.04 14.91
N ILE A 179 12.36 10.01 15.57
CA ILE A 179 12.72 8.74 14.93
C ILE A 179 11.46 8.01 14.45
N VAL A 180 10.44 7.92 15.31
CA VAL A 180 9.16 7.28 14.97
C VAL A 180 8.49 8.00 13.80
N HIS A 181 8.40 9.34 13.84
CA HIS A 181 7.83 10.14 12.74
C HIS A 181 8.54 9.88 11.40
N MET A 182 9.87 9.92 11.40
CA MET A 182 10.67 9.61 10.21
C MET A 182 10.39 8.19 9.69
N CYS A 183 10.27 7.19 10.57
CA CYS A 183 9.95 5.82 10.17
C CYS A 183 8.56 5.74 9.56
N MET A 184 7.56 6.43 10.13
CA MET A 184 6.20 6.47 9.58
C MET A 184 6.14 7.09 8.18
N CYS A 185 6.82 8.22 7.96
CA CYS A 185 6.94 8.82 6.63
C CYS A 185 7.66 7.87 5.65
N SER A 186 8.74 7.23 6.08
CA SER A 186 9.49 6.28 5.25
C SER A 186 8.68 5.04 4.89
N ILE A 187 7.86 4.53 5.82
CA ILE A 187 6.92 3.42 5.60
C ILE A 187 5.87 3.82 4.56
N LEU A 188 5.21 4.97 4.73
CA LEU A 188 4.18 5.45 3.80
C LEU A 188 4.72 5.52 2.37
N VAL A 189 5.86 6.19 2.17
CA VAL A 189 6.46 6.30 0.83
C VAL A 189 6.92 4.94 0.28
N SER A 190 7.44 4.07 1.14
CA SER A 190 7.88 2.73 0.71
C SER A 190 6.73 1.84 0.25
N ILE A 191 5.55 1.94 0.90
CA ILE A 191 4.33 1.25 0.47
C ILE A 191 3.92 1.75 -0.92
N GLU A 192 3.87 3.07 -1.12
CA GLU A 192 3.52 3.69 -2.41
C GLU A 192 4.52 3.36 -3.53
N MET A 193 5.79 3.09 -3.20
CA MET A 193 6.81 2.63 -4.14
C MET A 193 6.82 1.10 -4.36
N GLY A 194 6.01 0.34 -3.63
CA GLY A 194 6.02 -1.13 -3.65
C GLY A 194 7.29 -1.76 -3.04
N GLN A 195 8.05 -1.02 -2.23
CA GLN A 195 9.32 -1.47 -1.63
C GLN A 195 9.11 -2.05 -0.23
N PHE A 196 8.47 -3.21 -0.14
CA PHE A 196 8.08 -3.81 1.15
C PHE A 196 9.25 -4.30 2.02
N THR A 197 10.45 -4.47 1.44
CA THR A 197 11.69 -4.69 2.20
C THR A 197 12.07 -3.47 3.05
N HIS A 198 11.87 -2.25 2.53
CA HIS A 198 12.04 -1.02 3.30
C HIS A 198 10.98 -0.91 4.38
N VAL A 199 9.72 -1.24 4.06
CA VAL A 199 8.61 -1.23 5.05
C VAL A 199 8.97 -2.08 6.26
N ALA A 200 9.35 -3.35 6.05
CA ALA A 200 9.76 -4.24 7.14
C ALA A 200 10.93 -3.68 7.97
N SER A 201 11.92 -3.06 7.30
CA SER A 201 13.09 -2.47 7.96
C SER A 201 12.72 -1.28 8.86
N TYR A 202 11.88 -0.37 8.38
CA TYR A 202 11.46 0.82 9.15
C TYR A 202 10.43 0.48 10.23
N VAL A 203 9.59 -0.54 10.02
CA VAL A 203 8.74 -1.08 11.09
C VAL A 203 9.61 -1.59 12.24
N SER A 204 10.57 -2.48 11.96
CA SER A 204 11.46 -3.02 12.99
C SER A 204 12.25 -1.92 13.70
N LYS A 205 12.64 -0.86 12.99
CA LYS A 205 13.33 0.29 13.57
C LYS A 205 12.43 1.10 14.50
N ALA A 206 11.17 1.34 14.13
CA ALA A 206 10.22 2.07 14.97
C ALA A 206 9.86 1.28 16.25
N GLU A 207 9.71 -0.05 16.13
CA GLU A 207 9.40 -0.94 17.26
C GLU A 207 10.53 -0.99 18.32
N GLN A 208 11.76 -0.62 17.95
CA GLN A 208 12.89 -0.51 18.91
C GLN A 208 12.78 0.69 19.85
N THR A 209 11.74 1.52 19.74
CA THR A 209 11.54 2.73 20.54
C THR A 209 10.14 2.77 21.17
N PRO A 210 9.76 1.74 21.97
CA PRO A 210 8.39 1.54 22.42
C PRO A 210 7.86 2.68 23.31
N GLU A 211 8.71 3.39 24.04
CA GLU A 211 8.34 4.50 24.92
C GLU A 211 7.79 5.72 24.18
N ALA A 212 8.02 5.81 22.87
CA ALA A 212 7.51 6.88 22.02
C ALA A 212 6.31 6.48 21.16
N LEU A 213 5.85 5.23 21.26
CA LEU A 213 4.72 4.72 20.49
C LEU A 213 3.42 4.87 21.29
N ASP A 214 2.45 5.59 20.73
CA ASP A 214 1.08 5.53 21.20
C ASP A 214 0.36 4.31 20.62
N THR A 215 -0.81 3.98 21.18
CA THR A 215 -1.59 2.79 20.77
C THR A 215 -1.94 2.79 19.28
N ILE A 216 -2.27 3.96 18.72
CA ILE A 216 -2.59 4.11 17.30
C ILE A 216 -1.36 3.82 16.44
N THR A 217 -0.20 4.34 16.82
CA THR A 217 1.07 4.13 16.10
C THR A 217 1.46 2.65 16.12
N VAL A 218 1.29 1.96 17.27
CA VAL A 218 1.49 0.51 17.35
C VAL A 218 0.57 -0.22 16.36
N ALA A 219 -0.71 0.15 16.29
CA ALA A 219 -1.63 -0.44 15.34
C ALA A 219 -1.23 -0.16 13.86
N LYS A 220 -0.80 1.07 13.53
CA LYS A 220 -0.27 1.40 12.19
C LYS A 220 0.94 0.53 11.82
N LEU A 221 1.89 0.35 12.73
CA LEU A 221 3.07 -0.47 12.52
C LEU A 221 2.71 -1.95 12.30
N ARG A 222 1.73 -2.49 13.05
CA ARG A 222 1.22 -3.86 12.85
C ARG A 222 0.58 -4.03 11.47
N CYS A 223 -0.22 -3.06 11.02
CA CYS A 223 -0.77 -3.09 9.65
C CYS A 223 0.32 -3.07 8.58
N ALA A 224 1.29 -2.15 8.70
CA ALA A 224 2.39 -2.04 7.74
C ALA A 224 3.24 -3.33 7.71
N ALA A 225 3.48 -3.96 8.86
CA ALA A 225 4.12 -5.26 8.95
C ALA A 225 3.30 -6.36 8.26
N GLY A 226 1.98 -6.38 8.51
CA GLY A 226 1.04 -7.31 7.88
C GLY A 226 1.05 -7.21 6.36
N LEU A 227 1.00 -5.99 5.82
CA LEU A 227 1.10 -5.72 4.38
C LEU A 227 2.43 -6.20 3.81
N ALA A 228 3.56 -5.91 4.46
CA ALA A 228 4.87 -6.37 4.00
C ALA A 228 4.99 -7.91 3.99
N LEU A 229 4.39 -8.59 4.97
CA LEU A 229 4.36 -10.04 5.05
C LEU A 229 3.42 -10.66 4.00
N LEU A 230 2.28 -10.02 3.74
CA LEU A 230 1.32 -10.42 2.71
C LEU A 230 1.98 -10.40 1.33
N GLU A 231 2.66 -9.30 0.99
CA GLU A 231 3.43 -9.14 -0.25
C GLU A 231 4.58 -10.14 -0.37
N ALA A 232 5.24 -10.45 0.75
CA ALA A 232 6.24 -11.51 0.83
C ALA A 232 5.64 -12.94 0.77
N LYS A 233 4.32 -13.08 0.56
CA LYS A 233 3.57 -14.36 0.53
C LYS A 233 3.67 -15.18 1.81
N LYS A 234 3.96 -14.52 2.94
CA LYS A 234 4.07 -15.14 4.28
C LYS A 234 2.72 -15.05 5.00
N TYR A 235 1.70 -15.69 4.44
CA TYR A 235 0.29 -15.53 4.86
C TYR A 235 0.04 -15.83 6.35
N LYS A 236 0.69 -16.86 6.90
CA LYS A 236 0.56 -17.19 8.34
C LYS A 236 1.04 -16.06 9.25
N LEU A 237 2.14 -15.41 8.90
CA LEU A 237 2.68 -14.28 9.68
C LEU A 237 1.86 -13.01 9.45
N ALA A 238 1.42 -12.78 8.21
CA ALA A 238 0.54 -11.66 7.87
C ALA A 238 -0.78 -11.72 8.65
N ALA A 239 -1.41 -12.90 8.72
CA ALA A 239 -2.62 -13.14 9.50
C ALA A 239 -2.45 -12.74 10.96
N ARG A 240 -1.37 -13.19 11.62
CA ARG A 240 -1.08 -12.82 13.01
C ARG A 240 -0.96 -11.31 13.19
N LYS A 241 -0.26 -10.61 12.28
CA LYS A 241 -0.12 -9.15 12.36
C LYS A 241 -1.44 -8.40 12.16
N PHE A 242 -2.29 -8.83 11.23
CA PHE A 242 -3.61 -8.24 11.05
C PHE A 242 -4.53 -8.50 12.24
N LEU A 243 -4.52 -9.72 12.82
CA LEU A 243 -5.31 -10.06 14.01
C LEU A 243 -4.83 -9.36 15.28
N GLU A 244 -3.54 -9.08 15.39
CA GLU A 244 -2.95 -8.27 16.48
C GLU A 244 -3.26 -6.77 16.32
N THR A 245 -3.77 -6.32 15.18
CA THR A 245 -4.09 -4.90 14.97
C THR A 245 -5.34 -4.55 15.77
N GLY A 246 -5.23 -3.61 16.71
CA GLY A 246 -6.34 -3.21 17.57
C GLY A 246 -7.38 -2.34 16.86
N HIS A 247 -8.62 -2.40 17.34
CA HIS A 247 -9.77 -1.67 16.79
C HIS A 247 -9.64 -0.14 16.91
N GLU A 248 -8.80 0.33 17.83
CA GLU A 248 -8.45 1.75 18.00
C GLU A 248 -7.87 2.40 16.75
N LEU A 249 -7.40 1.60 15.78
CA LEU A 249 -6.92 2.13 14.50
C LEU A 249 -8.02 2.88 13.75
N GLY A 250 -9.26 2.37 13.74
CA GLY A 250 -10.38 2.96 13.00
C GLY A 250 -9.98 3.49 11.61
N ASN A 251 -10.26 4.76 11.36
CA ASN A 251 -9.89 5.45 10.11
C ASN A 251 -8.58 6.24 10.22
N HIS A 252 -7.79 6.08 11.29
CA HIS A 252 -6.57 6.84 11.53
C HIS A 252 -5.42 6.48 10.58
N TYR A 253 -5.58 5.46 9.72
CA TYR A 253 -4.56 5.02 8.76
C TYR A 253 -5.12 4.79 7.35
N ASN A 254 -6.20 5.48 7.00
CA ASN A 254 -6.88 5.35 5.71
C ASN A 254 -6.07 5.88 4.51
N GLU A 255 -4.94 6.56 4.77
CA GLU A 255 -3.92 6.88 3.79
C GLU A 255 -3.15 5.62 3.31
N VAL A 256 -3.31 4.48 3.98
CA VAL A 256 -2.69 3.19 3.64
C VAL A 256 -3.72 2.06 3.55
N ILE A 257 -4.55 1.88 4.58
CA ILE A 257 -5.43 0.71 4.74
C ILE A 257 -6.71 1.03 5.50
N ALA A 258 -7.81 0.38 5.12
CA ALA A 258 -9.10 0.48 5.82
C ALA A 258 -9.31 -0.68 6.81
N PRO A 259 -10.17 -0.53 7.85
CA PRO A 259 -10.54 -1.65 8.73
C PRO A 259 -11.09 -2.87 8.00
N GLN A 260 -11.82 -2.65 6.90
CA GLN A 260 -12.38 -3.69 6.05
C GLN A 260 -11.27 -4.52 5.39
N ASP A 261 -10.22 -3.86 4.88
CA ASP A 261 -9.05 -4.54 4.32
C ASP A 261 -8.36 -5.40 5.38
N ILE A 262 -8.18 -4.89 6.60
CA ILE A 262 -7.55 -5.63 7.70
C ILE A 262 -8.35 -6.91 8.02
N ALA A 263 -9.67 -6.78 8.12
CA ALA A 263 -10.56 -7.91 8.40
C ALA A 263 -10.51 -8.95 7.27
N THR A 264 -10.59 -8.51 6.01
CA THR A 264 -10.55 -9.40 4.85
C THR A 264 -9.17 -10.07 4.70
N TYR A 265 -8.08 -9.31 4.76
CA TYR A 265 -6.72 -9.83 4.59
C TYR A 265 -6.35 -10.75 5.75
N GLY A 266 -6.64 -10.34 7.00
CA GLY A 266 -6.40 -11.16 8.18
C GLY A 266 -7.21 -12.45 8.15
N GLY A 267 -8.52 -12.37 7.87
CA GLY A 267 -9.42 -13.51 7.83
C GLY A 267 -9.06 -14.53 6.74
N LEU A 268 -8.81 -14.08 5.51
CA LEU A 268 -8.42 -14.97 4.41
C LEU A 268 -7.04 -15.59 4.64
N CYS A 269 -6.06 -14.82 5.14
CA CYS A 269 -4.74 -15.35 5.45
C CYS A 269 -4.80 -16.37 6.59
N ALA A 270 -5.58 -16.12 7.64
CA ALA A 270 -5.76 -17.04 8.76
C ALA A 270 -6.42 -18.33 8.27
N LEU A 271 -7.54 -18.23 7.55
CA LEU A 271 -8.27 -19.38 7.02
C LEU A 271 -7.39 -20.27 6.13
N ALA A 272 -6.51 -19.66 5.34
CA ALA A 272 -5.63 -20.40 4.43
C ALA A 272 -4.41 -21.04 5.11
N SER A 273 -4.06 -20.66 6.35
CA SER A 273 -2.75 -21.01 6.93
C SER A 273 -2.73 -21.44 8.40
N PHE A 274 -3.79 -21.19 9.15
CA PHE A 274 -3.91 -21.60 10.55
C PHE A 274 -4.49 -23.00 10.64
N ASP A 275 -4.10 -23.74 11.68
CA ASP A 275 -4.82 -24.96 12.05
C ASP A 275 -6.14 -24.63 12.77
N ARG A 276 -6.97 -25.66 12.98
CA ARG A 276 -8.29 -25.49 13.61
C ARG A 276 -8.20 -24.92 15.04
N THR A 277 -7.11 -25.18 15.75
CA THR A 277 -6.91 -24.68 17.11
C THR A 277 -6.55 -23.20 17.07
N GLU A 278 -5.61 -22.83 16.20
CA GLU A 278 -5.21 -21.44 15.96
C GLU A 278 -6.39 -20.58 15.47
N LEU A 279 -7.29 -21.13 14.64
CA LEU A 279 -8.45 -20.39 14.12
C LEU A 279 -9.55 -20.16 15.18
N LYS A 280 -9.60 -21.00 16.21
CA LYS A 280 -10.60 -20.92 17.28
C LYS A 280 -10.18 -19.96 18.41
N ALA A 281 -8.87 -19.78 18.59
CA ALA A 281 -8.28 -18.90 19.59
C ALA A 281 -8.46 -17.42 19.21
#